data_AF-A0A9J7A3G1-F1
#
_entry.id   AF-A0A9J7A3G1-F1
#
_cell.length_a   1.000
_cell.length_b   1.000
_cell.length_c   1.000
_cell.angle_alpha   90.00
_cell.angle_beta   90.00
_cell.angle_gamma   90.00
#
_symmetry.space_group_name_H-M   'P 1'
#
loop_
_entity.id
_entity.type
_entity.pdbx_description
1 polymer ?
#
loop_
_entity_poly.entity_id
_entity_poly.type
_entity_poly.pdbx_seq_one_letter_code
_entity_poly.pdbx_strand_id
1 'polypeptide(L)'
;MLQKLLIALCTVCVLSACGGDVDLGPSTAPPPDNGGGDGDGGDGSGGDGDFEPGEPKIYTYIPFDEEADIDAWMSACANGCNATASMSWNGSEEVLVAEPTWASDSDQLDIYGAVDEVDDMAGSAASIWVFVSDAYASDGNMTMHLLLSNASGLKGVSRPYPAEAGWSRIEMWELAAGSGETEVVDGEPVVDYGTFAWHDEGFSLRDINEVGVRLVANGKAPEVAGPLWFDNVTLTPSSGAGGPLVVEADDPGWTVMDATDGVTVQTDDTGVYYEPTAADQKLVYLLEGPADLVGRSFDMTITVDQAFKDSGADIQPIIQQNFGSYTGEFGCYVGNGSLTAGEPYEINCATENEAFIAEEGQNIRVGLQVKNEVAGRVTINSMQINITTSSGDSGPFTLVPTQEAIDAGTWGNDNWQGLEGAPDLSIDGDTGTLKIDPNWQATDSDERTIMYVAAADELPDLEGATVGFELYLSDYYLTENPGMQIQPYIQQNEGSYQGIYGDFLAPSAGEDLGDGWYRFEQEFEGVPTEPTAQRVGIKLQGGGLATREEGEPILLRQITIE
;
A
#
# COMPACT_ATOMS: atom_id res chain seq x y z
N MET A 1 -29.46 -58.39 -45.09
CA MET A 1 -28.14 -58.44 -45.75
C MET A 1 -27.14 -58.21 -44.63
N LEU A 2 -26.52 -59.27 -44.08
CA LEU A 2 -25.22 -59.80 -44.53
C LEU A 2 -24.22 -58.65 -44.75
N GLN A 3 -23.02 -58.61 -44.18
CA GLN A 3 -22.22 -59.59 -43.45
C GLN A 3 -20.85 -58.90 -43.22
N LYS A 4 -20.24 -59.12 -42.05
CA LYS A 4 -18.77 -59.26 -41.82
C LYS A 4 -17.91 -58.00 -42.01
N LEU A 5 -16.97 -57.67 -41.12
CA LEU A 5 -15.90 -58.50 -40.55
C LEU A 5 -15.54 -57.94 -39.14
N LEU A 6 -15.69 -58.71 -38.05
CA LEU A 6 -14.67 -59.52 -37.31
C LEU A 6 -13.66 -58.69 -36.47
N ILE A 7 -13.61 -58.79 -35.12
CA ILE A 7 -13.09 -59.90 -34.25
C ILE A 7 -11.55 -59.94 -34.31
N ALA A 8 -10.70 -60.07 -33.27
CA ALA A 8 -10.75 -60.49 -31.86
C ALA A 8 -9.48 -59.90 -31.18
N LEU A 9 -9.34 -59.78 -29.85
CA LEU A 9 -9.36 -60.77 -28.75
C LEU A 9 -9.86 -60.05 -27.46
N CYS A 10 -10.84 -60.46 -26.64
CA CYS A 10 -11.20 -61.73 -25.96
C CYS A 10 -10.00 -62.35 -25.20
N THR A 11 -10.03 -62.71 -23.90
CA THR A 11 -11.08 -63.39 -23.09
C THR A 11 -10.54 -63.46 -21.62
N VAL A 12 -11.28 -63.10 -20.55
CA VAL A 12 -12.04 -63.99 -19.59
C VAL A 12 -11.16 -64.64 -18.49
N CYS A 13 -11.46 -64.75 -17.18
CA CYS A 13 -12.65 -65.01 -16.32
C CYS A 13 -12.33 -64.53 -14.87
N VAL A 14 -13.18 -63.84 -14.06
CA VAL A 14 -14.41 -64.21 -13.30
C VAL A 14 -14.20 -64.78 -11.87
N LEU A 15 -14.66 -63.98 -10.88
CA LEU A 15 -15.32 -64.22 -9.57
C LEU A 15 -14.71 -65.13 -8.46
N SER A 16 -14.60 -64.55 -7.26
CA SER A 16 -15.15 -65.11 -6.02
C SER A 16 -15.36 -64.04 -4.94
N ALA A 17 -16.56 -64.00 -4.36
CA ALA A 17 -16.94 -63.23 -3.17
C ALA A 17 -17.12 -64.18 -1.97
N CYS A 18 -16.71 -63.73 -0.78
CA CYS A 18 -17.05 -64.11 0.61
C CYS A 18 -16.08 -63.25 1.47
N GLY A 19 -16.41 -62.44 2.46
CA GLY A 19 -17.53 -62.36 3.40
C GLY A 19 -16.90 -62.05 4.78
N GLY A 20 -17.37 -61.03 5.52
CA GLY A 20 -16.93 -60.77 6.89
C GLY A 20 -17.21 -59.36 7.39
N ASP A 21 -18.37 -59.20 8.03
CA ASP A 21 -18.76 -58.07 8.88
C ASP A 21 -17.79 -57.85 10.06
N VAL A 22 -17.48 -56.58 10.41
CA VAL A 22 -17.42 -56.15 11.81
C VAL A 22 -17.79 -54.66 11.90
N ASP A 23 -18.99 -54.37 12.41
CA ASP A 23 -19.33 -53.14 13.14
C ASP A 23 -19.65 -53.56 14.57
N LEU A 24 -18.95 -53.00 15.56
CA LEU A 24 -19.40 -52.85 16.96
C LEU A 24 -18.59 -51.73 17.66
N GLY A 25 -18.90 -50.48 17.33
CA GLY A 25 -19.18 -49.39 18.28
C GLY A 25 -18.24 -48.99 19.47
N PRO A 26 -18.62 -47.90 20.18
CA PRO A 26 -17.70 -47.01 20.91
C PRO A 26 -17.84 -47.05 22.45
N SER A 27 -16.80 -46.60 23.16
CA SER A 27 -16.76 -46.13 24.59
C SER A 27 -15.27 -46.14 25.00
N THR A 28 -14.64 -45.23 25.74
CA THR A 28 -15.06 -44.28 26.79
C THR A 28 -13.78 -43.55 27.23
N ALA A 29 -13.88 -42.28 27.61
CA ALA A 29 -12.83 -41.54 28.31
C ALA A 29 -12.50 -42.15 29.69
N PRO A 30 -11.32 -41.87 30.26
CA PRO A 30 -11.11 -41.85 31.71
C PRO A 30 -11.04 -40.42 32.29
N PRO A 31 -11.25 -40.25 33.61
CA PRO A 31 -11.79 -39.05 34.25
C PRO A 31 -10.71 -38.07 34.79
N PRO A 32 -11.12 -36.91 35.32
CA PRO A 32 -10.22 -35.94 35.95
C PRO A 32 -9.83 -36.43 37.36
N ASP A 33 -8.59 -36.16 37.78
CA ASP A 33 -8.19 -36.31 39.18
C ASP A 33 -7.86 -34.94 39.78
N ASN A 34 -8.64 -34.58 40.80
CA ASN A 34 -8.49 -33.41 41.63
C ASN A 34 -7.57 -33.76 42.81
N GLY A 35 -6.52 -32.98 43.03
CA GLY A 35 -5.73 -33.05 44.27
C GLY A 35 -4.74 -31.91 44.37
N GLY A 36 -5.19 -30.80 44.96
CA GLY A 36 -4.44 -29.55 45.09
C GLY A 36 -3.23 -29.57 46.04
N GLY A 37 -2.55 -28.44 46.09
CA GLY A 37 -1.50 -28.14 47.06
C GLY A 37 -0.57 -27.02 46.59
N ASP A 38 -0.72 -25.86 47.20
CA ASP A 38 -0.03 -24.59 46.98
C ASP A 38 1.52 -24.66 46.99
N GLY A 39 2.18 -23.72 46.31
CA GLY A 39 3.51 -23.26 46.71
C GLY A 39 4.47 -22.86 45.57
N ASP A 40 4.39 -21.59 45.19
CA ASP A 40 5.49 -20.61 45.12
C ASP A 40 6.81 -20.96 44.37
N GLY A 41 7.14 -20.11 43.37
CA GLY A 41 8.51 -19.69 43.08
C GLY A 41 9.23 -20.34 41.88
N GLY A 42 9.60 -19.49 40.91
CA GLY A 42 10.99 -19.48 40.40
C GLY A 42 11.28 -20.14 39.05
N ASP A 43 11.41 -19.28 38.03
CA ASP A 43 12.51 -19.18 37.04
C ASP A 43 12.93 -20.40 36.19
N GLY A 44 12.94 -20.20 34.86
CA GLY A 44 13.65 -21.02 33.86
C GLY A 44 12.86 -21.13 32.55
N SER A 45 13.10 -20.29 31.54
CA SER A 45 14.16 -20.43 30.52
C SER A 45 14.13 -21.77 29.78
N GLY A 46 14.00 -21.71 28.45
CA GLY A 46 14.33 -22.79 27.53
C GLY A 46 13.17 -23.30 26.69
N GLY A 47 12.92 -22.62 25.58
CA GLY A 47 12.04 -23.07 24.51
C GLY A 47 12.38 -22.32 23.24
N ASP A 48 13.64 -22.48 22.80
CA ASP A 48 14.11 -22.08 21.48
C ASP A 48 13.27 -22.82 20.43
N GLY A 49 12.18 -22.20 20.00
CA GLY A 49 11.60 -22.48 18.70
C GLY A 49 12.46 -21.72 17.70
N ASP A 50 13.09 -22.44 16.78
CA ASP A 50 13.77 -21.88 15.62
C ASP A 50 12.86 -20.81 15.00
N PHE A 51 13.24 -19.55 15.16
CA PHE A 51 12.60 -18.43 14.50
C PHE A 51 13.12 -18.46 13.07
N GLU A 52 12.40 -19.15 12.19
CA GLU A 52 12.58 -18.97 10.75
C GLU A 52 12.25 -17.49 10.46
N PRO A 53 13.20 -16.71 9.90
CA PRO A 53 12.92 -15.34 9.47
C PRO A 53 11.79 -15.39 8.43
N GLY A 54 10.72 -14.65 8.67
CA GLY A 54 9.57 -14.59 7.77
C GLY A 54 9.99 -14.01 6.42
N GLU A 55 9.67 -14.72 5.34
CA GLU A 55 9.82 -14.27 3.96
C GLU A 55 9.08 -12.93 3.69
N PRO A 56 9.53 -12.11 2.72
CA PRO A 56 8.93 -10.82 2.39
C PRO A 56 7.46 -10.97 1.95
N LYS A 57 6.54 -10.14 2.46
CA LYS A 57 5.11 -10.18 2.08
C LYS A 57 4.85 -9.40 0.78
N ILE A 58 5.31 -9.95 -0.34
CA ILE A 58 4.63 -9.78 -1.63
C ILE A 58 3.49 -10.79 -1.64
N TYR A 59 2.27 -10.38 -1.97
CA TYR A 59 1.16 -11.35 -2.07
C TYR A 59 1.38 -12.27 -3.26
N THR A 60 1.84 -11.72 -4.38
CA THR A 60 2.16 -12.50 -5.58
C THR A 60 3.20 -11.77 -6.43
N TYR A 61 4.19 -12.52 -6.92
CA TYR A 61 5.12 -12.10 -7.96
C TYR A 61 5.23 -13.20 -9.01
N ILE A 62 4.99 -12.86 -10.28
CA ILE A 62 5.13 -13.81 -11.40
C ILE A 62 6.08 -13.18 -12.44
N PRO A 63 7.34 -13.66 -12.52
CA PRO A 63 8.33 -13.18 -13.47
C PRO A 63 8.28 -13.89 -14.83
N PHE A 64 7.55 -15.00 -14.97
CA PHE A 64 7.54 -15.82 -16.19
C PHE A 64 8.91 -16.35 -16.61
N ASP A 65 9.77 -16.66 -15.64
CA ASP A 65 11.12 -17.18 -15.87
C ASP A 65 11.13 -18.67 -16.27
N GLU A 66 10.00 -19.37 -16.11
CA GLU A 66 9.80 -20.74 -16.57
C GLU A 66 8.45 -21.00 -17.26
N GLU A 67 8.39 -22.06 -18.09
CA GLU A 67 7.17 -22.43 -18.83
C GLU A 67 5.98 -22.74 -17.91
N ALA A 68 6.23 -23.18 -16.68
CA ALA A 68 5.18 -23.52 -15.72
C ALA A 68 4.37 -22.29 -15.29
N ASP A 69 4.95 -21.08 -15.31
CA ASP A 69 4.29 -19.84 -14.89
C ASP A 69 3.08 -19.47 -15.76
N ILE A 70 3.00 -20.01 -16.98
CA ILE A 70 1.89 -19.77 -17.89
C ILE A 70 0.79 -20.85 -17.84
N ASP A 71 0.96 -21.93 -17.07
CA ASP A 71 0.02 -23.06 -17.04
C ASP A 71 -1.37 -22.66 -16.52
N ALA A 72 -1.41 -21.70 -15.60
CA ALA A 72 -2.63 -21.16 -15.01
C ALA A 72 -3.21 -19.96 -15.77
N TRP A 73 -2.53 -19.47 -16.81
CA TRP A 73 -3.01 -18.38 -17.62
C TRP A 73 -4.03 -18.87 -18.64
N MET A 74 -4.94 -17.99 -19.04
CA MET A 74 -5.95 -18.23 -20.06
C MET A 74 -6.42 -16.93 -20.70
N SER A 75 -7.06 -17.08 -21.87
CA SER A 75 -7.81 -15.99 -22.48
C SER A 75 -9.30 -16.31 -22.47
N ALA A 76 -10.11 -15.30 -22.18
CA ALA A 76 -11.56 -15.39 -22.24
C ALA A 76 -12.14 -14.15 -22.88
N CYS A 77 -13.10 -14.37 -23.76
CA CYS A 77 -13.88 -13.27 -24.30
C CYS A 77 -14.74 -12.64 -23.20
N ALA A 78 -14.66 -11.31 -23.06
CA ALA A 78 -15.55 -10.54 -22.21
C ALA A 78 -16.81 -10.09 -22.98
N ASN A 79 -17.96 -10.08 -22.28
CA ASN A 79 -19.21 -9.45 -22.74
C ASN A 79 -19.70 -9.87 -24.15
N GLY A 80 -19.70 -11.18 -24.44
CA GLY A 80 -20.34 -11.71 -25.66
C GLY A 80 -19.61 -11.39 -26.98
N CYS A 81 -18.32 -11.06 -26.91
CA CYS A 81 -17.43 -10.95 -28.07
C CYS A 81 -17.09 -12.31 -28.72
N ASN A 82 -16.22 -12.33 -29.73
CA ASN A 82 -15.66 -13.56 -30.31
C ASN A 82 -14.13 -13.54 -30.45
N ALA A 83 -13.45 -12.65 -29.72
CA ALA A 83 -11.99 -12.63 -29.68
C ALA A 83 -11.44 -13.83 -28.89
N THR A 84 -10.24 -14.27 -29.28
CA THR A 84 -9.47 -15.34 -28.60
C THR A 84 -8.00 -14.98 -28.60
N ALA A 85 -7.19 -15.51 -27.69
CA ALA A 85 -5.73 -15.50 -27.84
C ALA A 85 -5.15 -16.91 -27.67
N SER A 86 -4.20 -17.26 -28.53
CA SER A 86 -3.24 -18.32 -28.20
C SER A 86 -2.20 -17.77 -27.23
N MET A 87 -1.71 -18.63 -26.35
CA MET A 87 -0.67 -18.28 -25.39
C MET A 87 0.50 -19.25 -25.52
N SER A 88 1.69 -18.74 -25.25
CA SER A 88 2.93 -19.51 -25.24
C SER A 88 3.97 -18.81 -24.37
N TRP A 89 4.89 -19.58 -23.79
CA TRP A 89 6.04 -19.03 -23.09
C TRP A 89 7.19 -18.80 -24.07
N ASN A 90 7.88 -17.66 -23.95
CA ASN A 90 9.09 -17.37 -24.71
C ASN A 90 10.31 -17.43 -23.79
N GLY A 91 10.93 -18.61 -23.66
CA GLY A 91 12.09 -18.80 -22.79
C GLY A 91 13.41 -18.14 -23.22
N SER A 92 13.42 -17.28 -24.26
CA SER A 92 14.57 -16.40 -24.53
C SER A 92 14.38 -14.99 -23.97
N GLU A 93 13.13 -14.55 -23.87
CA GLU A 93 12.77 -13.25 -23.29
C GLU A 93 12.17 -13.41 -21.89
N GLU A 94 11.87 -14.64 -21.46
CA GLU A 94 11.27 -14.98 -20.15
C GLU A 94 9.93 -14.27 -19.94
N VAL A 95 9.01 -14.42 -20.92
CA VAL A 95 7.70 -13.74 -20.90
C VAL A 95 6.55 -14.67 -21.30
N LEU A 96 5.35 -14.34 -20.83
CA LEU A 96 4.11 -14.84 -21.41
C LEU A 96 3.81 -14.10 -22.72
N VAL A 97 3.71 -14.83 -23.82
CA VAL A 97 3.26 -14.30 -25.12
C VAL A 97 1.79 -14.62 -25.32
N ALA A 98 0.97 -13.61 -25.58
CA ALA A 98 -0.38 -13.78 -26.10
C ALA A 98 -0.50 -13.26 -27.53
N GLU A 99 -1.22 -13.99 -28.37
CA GLU A 99 -1.51 -13.61 -29.76
C GLU A 99 -3.02 -13.46 -29.96
N PRO A 100 -3.59 -12.27 -29.69
CA PRO A 100 -5.00 -12.00 -29.89
C PRO A 100 -5.43 -12.13 -31.35
N THR A 101 -6.55 -12.81 -31.57
CA THR A 101 -7.31 -12.86 -32.81
C THR A 101 -8.63 -12.13 -32.59
N TRP A 102 -8.81 -11.02 -33.28
CA TRP A 102 -9.97 -10.15 -33.18
C TRP A 102 -11.02 -10.54 -34.23
N ALA A 103 -12.28 -10.62 -33.81
CA ALA A 103 -13.42 -10.86 -34.69
C ALA A 103 -14.15 -9.57 -35.07
N SER A 104 -14.12 -8.55 -34.20
CA SER A 104 -14.76 -7.26 -34.39
C SER A 104 -13.96 -6.10 -33.79
N ASP A 105 -14.34 -4.88 -34.16
CA ASP A 105 -13.82 -3.62 -33.61
C ASP A 105 -14.41 -3.27 -32.23
N SER A 106 -15.33 -4.09 -31.73
CA SER A 106 -15.99 -3.95 -30.44
C SER A 106 -15.59 -5.02 -29.42
N ASP A 107 -14.68 -5.92 -29.80
CA ASP A 107 -14.30 -7.04 -28.96
C ASP A 107 -13.60 -6.60 -27.66
N GLN A 108 -13.80 -7.40 -26.61
CA GLN A 108 -13.12 -7.28 -25.33
C GLN A 108 -12.54 -8.63 -24.95
N LEU A 109 -11.24 -8.71 -24.71
CA LEU A 109 -10.54 -9.96 -24.44
C LEU A 109 -9.82 -9.86 -23.10
N ASP A 110 -10.16 -10.75 -22.16
CA ASP A 110 -9.42 -10.92 -20.92
C ASP A 110 -8.26 -11.89 -21.17
N ILE A 111 -7.07 -11.52 -20.71
CA ILE A 111 -5.91 -12.41 -20.56
C ILE A 111 -5.54 -12.36 -19.09
N TYR A 112 -5.63 -13.49 -18.39
CA TYR A 112 -5.51 -13.54 -16.94
C TYR A 112 -4.99 -14.89 -16.47
N GLY A 113 -4.40 -14.91 -15.28
CA GLY A 113 -3.93 -16.11 -14.60
C GLY A 113 -4.42 -16.17 -13.16
N ALA A 114 -4.49 -17.39 -12.64
CA ALA A 114 -4.75 -17.60 -11.22
C ALA A 114 -3.53 -17.17 -10.38
N VAL A 115 -3.81 -16.61 -9.21
CA VAL A 115 -2.82 -16.29 -8.17
C VAL A 115 -3.24 -16.97 -6.88
N ASP A 116 -2.32 -17.03 -5.91
CA ASP A 116 -2.70 -17.41 -4.56
C ASP A 116 -3.73 -16.41 -4.03
N GLU A 117 -4.75 -16.94 -3.35
CA GLU A 117 -5.85 -16.12 -2.85
C GLU A 117 -5.34 -15.08 -1.86
N VAL A 118 -5.65 -13.82 -2.14
CA VAL A 118 -5.31 -12.67 -1.30
C VAL A 118 -6.55 -12.21 -0.55
N ASP A 119 -6.54 -12.40 0.77
CA ASP A 119 -7.66 -12.10 1.67
C ASP A 119 -8.15 -10.64 1.56
N ASP A 120 -7.25 -9.68 1.37
CA ASP A 120 -7.58 -8.25 1.30
C ASP A 120 -6.59 -7.45 0.46
N MET A 121 -7.11 -6.83 -0.60
CA MET A 121 -6.39 -5.92 -1.47
C MET A 121 -6.83 -4.46 -1.28
N ALA A 122 -7.61 -4.12 -0.24
CA ALA A 122 -7.95 -2.72 0.05
C ALA A 122 -6.69 -1.89 0.38
N GLY A 123 -6.58 -0.70 -0.24
CA GLY A 123 -5.42 0.19 -0.15
C GLY A 123 -4.14 -0.35 -0.81
N SER A 124 -4.18 -1.58 -1.34
CA SER A 124 -3.03 -2.30 -1.89
C SER A 124 -2.72 -1.84 -3.31
N ALA A 125 -1.71 -2.44 -3.93
CA ALA A 125 -1.33 -2.17 -5.31
C ALA A 125 -1.29 -3.45 -6.15
N ALA A 126 -1.59 -3.31 -7.44
CA ALA A 126 -1.46 -4.37 -8.42
C ALA A 126 -0.79 -3.82 -9.68
N SER A 127 0.16 -4.55 -10.25
CA SER A 127 0.78 -4.17 -11.52
C SER A 127 1.11 -5.35 -12.42
N ILE A 128 1.20 -5.06 -13.72
CA ILE A 128 1.66 -5.99 -14.76
C ILE A 128 2.40 -5.20 -15.84
N TRP A 129 3.51 -5.72 -16.32
CA TRP A 129 4.20 -5.19 -17.47
C TRP A 129 3.64 -5.79 -18.75
N VAL A 130 3.41 -4.94 -19.75
CA VAL A 130 2.89 -5.35 -21.05
C VAL A 130 3.75 -4.76 -22.15
N PHE A 131 4.32 -5.61 -23.00
CA PHE A 131 4.91 -5.21 -24.26
C PHE A 131 3.83 -5.17 -25.34
N VAL A 132 3.67 -4.03 -25.98
CA VAL A 132 2.72 -3.85 -27.07
C VAL A 132 3.45 -3.70 -28.39
N SER A 133 3.08 -4.52 -29.38
CA SER A 133 3.61 -4.41 -30.73
C SER A 133 3.21 -3.09 -31.43
N ASP A 134 4.09 -2.59 -32.31
CA ASP A 134 3.87 -1.37 -33.09
C ASP A 134 2.53 -1.32 -33.83
N ALA A 135 1.96 -2.47 -34.20
CA ALA A 135 0.70 -2.56 -34.93
C ALA A 135 -0.47 -1.99 -34.12
N TYR A 136 -0.54 -2.31 -32.83
CA TYR A 136 -1.60 -1.78 -31.95
C TYR A 136 -1.38 -0.32 -31.62
N ALA A 137 -0.13 0.06 -31.32
CA ALA A 137 0.21 1.44 -30.97
C ALA A 137 0.01 2.41 -32.14
N SER A 138 0.32 1.98 -33.36
CA SER A 138 0.13 2.80 -34.57
C SER A 138 -1.34 3.01 -34.93
N ASP A 139 -2.20 2.04 -34.61
CA ASP A 139 -3.65 2.16 -34.78
C ASP A 139 -4.27 3.07 -33.71
N GLY A 140 -3.76 2.99 -32.47
CA GLY A 140 -4.07 3.92 -31.38
C GLY A 140 -5.47 3.77 -30.78
N ASN A 141 -6.27 2.80 -31.23
CA ASN A 141 -7.62 2.62 -30.73
C ASN A 141 -7.68 1.70 -29.51
N MET A 142 -6.87 0.64 -29.46
CA MET A 142 -6.92 -0.36 -28.39
C MET A 142 -6.59 0.26 -27.03
N THR A 143 -7.38 -0.07 -26.01
CA THR A 143 -7.06 0.22 -24.60
C THR A 143 -6.84 -1.06 -23.81
N MET A 144 -6.02 -0.94 -22.77
CA MET A 144 -5.69 -2.02 -21.85
C MET A 144 -6.15 -1.62 -20.44
N HIS A 145 -6.67 -2.57 -19.68
CA HIS A 145 -7.12 -2.35 -18.32
C HIS A 145 -6.57 -3.45 -17.44
N LEU A 146 -6.00 -3.12 -16.28
CA LEU A 146 -5.68 -4.14 -15.27
C LEU A 146 -7.00 -4.78 -14.81
N LEU A 147 -6.99 -6.09 -14.67
CA LEU A 147 -8.13 -6.92 -14.30
C LEU A 147 -7.82 -7.62 -12.99
N LEU A 148 -8.75 -7.53 -12.03
CA LEU A 148 -8.76 -8.34 -10.81
C LEU A 148 -10.07 -9.14 -10.73
N SER A 149 -9.99 -10.36 -10.23
CA SER A 149 -11.13 -11.25 -9.99
C SER A 149 -11.03 -11.81 -8.58
N ASN A 150 -12.18 -11.97 -7.91
CA ASN A 150 -12.24 -12.63 -6.61
C ASN A 150 -12.71 -14.08 -6.71
N ALA A 151 -12.60 -14.83 -5.62
CA ALA A 151 -13.02 -16.23 -5.53
C ALA A 151 -14.52 -16.47 -5.84
N SER A 152 -15.34 -15.42 -5.80
CA SER A 152 -16.74 -15.46 -6.23
C SER A 152 -16.93 -15.30 -7.75
N GLY A 153 -15.84 -15.08 -8.50
CA GLY A 153 -15.82 -14.86 -9.94
C GLY A 153 -16.26 -13.47 -10.38
N LEU A 154 -16.33 -12.51 -9.44
CA LEU A 154 -16.67 -11.11 -9.73
C LEU A 154 -15.40 -10.36 -10.13
N LYS A 155 -15.51 -9.49 -11.14
CA LYS A 155 -14.37 -8.83 -11.77
C LYS A 155 -14.42 -7.31 -11.61
N GLY A 156 -13.25 -6.70 -11.41
CA GLY A 156 -13.04 -5.25 -11.49
C GLY A 156 -11.96 -4.92 -12.53
N VAL A 157 -12.14 -3.82 -13.26
CA VAL A 157 -11.14 -3.36 -14.24
C VAL A 157 -10.72 -1.91 -14.01
N SER A 158 -9.43 -1.65 -14.19
CA SER A 158 -8.83 -0.33 -14.02
C SER A 158 -9.39 0.70 -15.01
N ARG A 159 -8.97 1.95 -14.82
CA ARG A 159 -9.05 2.97 -15.87
C ARG A 159 -8.22 2.57 -17.11
N PRO A 160 -8.58 3.06 -18.32
CA PRO A 160 -7.93 2.65 -19.55
C PRO A 160 -6.49 3.15 -19.63
N TYR A 161 -5.58 2.26 -20.02
CA TYR A 161 -4.22 2.55 -20.44
C TYR A 161 -4.17 2.54 -21.96
N PRO A 162 -3.58 3.56 -22.61
CA PRO A 162 -3.36 3.53 -24.04
C PRO A 162 -2.37 2.42 -24.42
N ALA A 163 -2.58 1.80 -25.58
CA ALA A 163 -1.62 0.87 -26.15
C ALA A 163 -0.42 1.64 -26.75
N GLU A 164 0.70 1.73 -26.03
CA GLU A 164 1.93 2.37 -26.49
C GLU A 164 2.98 1.34 -26.92
N ALA A 165 3.72 1.62 -28.00
CA ALA A 165 4.69 0.67 -28.53
C ALA A 165 5.82 0.42 -27.53
N GLY A 166 6.13 -0.85 -27.28
CA GLY A 166 7.15 -1.26 -26.31
C GLY A 166 6.57 -1.67 -24.96
N TRP A 167 7.43 -1.73 -23.95
CA TRP A 167 7.06 -2.08 -22.58
C TRP A 167 6.36 -0.91 -21.89
N SER A 168 5.21 -1.20 -21.29
CA SER A 168 4.46 -0.29 -20.44
C SER A 168 4.04 -1.02 -19.17
N ARG A 169 4.17 -0.37 -18.02
CA ARG A 169 3.62 -0.86 -16.76
C ARG A 169 2.19 -0.38 -16.63
N ILE A 170 1.27 -1.33 -16.44
CA ILE A 170 -0.12 -1.05 -16.07
C ILE A 170 -0.22 -1.30 -14.57
N GLU A 171 -0.70 -0.32 -13.81
CA GLU A 171 -0.70 -0.41 -12.35
C GLU A 171 -1.86 0.34 -11.70
N MET A 172 -2.37 -0.19 -10.59
CA MET A 172 -3.32 0.48 -9.72
C MET A 172 -2.72 0.58 -8.33
N TRP A 173 -2.88 1.74 -7.70
CA TRP A 173 -2.44 2.02 -6.34
C TRP A 173 -3.66 2.35 -5.48
N GLU A 174 -3.52 2.17 -4.16
CA GLU A 174 -4.54 2.51 -3.16
C GLU A 174 -5.91 1.93 -3.50
N LEU A 175 -5.92 0.65 -3.88
CA LEU A 175 -7.10 -0.02 -4.41
C LEU A 175 -8.32 0.17 -3.50
N ALA A 176 -9.36 0.76 -4.06
CA ALA A 176 -10.67 0.90 -3.44
C ALA A 176 -11.74 0.41 -4.42
N ALA A 177 -12.60 -0.50 -3.97
CA ALA A 177 -13.66 -1.07 -4.79
C ALA A 177 -14.79 -0.07 -5.05
N GLY A 178 -15.00 0.91 -4.17
CA GLY A 178 -16.23 1.72 -4.20
C GLY A 178 -17.46 0.93 -3.75
N SER A 179 -18.61 1.60 -3.71
CA SER A 179 -19.89 0.99 -3.31
C SER A 179 -20.60 0.25 -4.46
N GLY A 180 -20.30 0.59 -5.71
CA GLY A 180 -21.04 0.16 -6.89
C GLY A 180 -22.43 0.79 -7.03
N GLU A 181 -22.79 1.73 -6.16
CA GLU A 181 -24.09 2.41 -6.17
C GLU A 181 -24.06 3.69 -7.02
N THR A 182 -25.24 4.11 -7.52
CA THR A 182 -25.37 5.37 -8.25
C THR A 182 -25.58 6.52 -7.27
N GLU A 183 -24.63 7.44 -7.27
CA GLU A 183 -24.65 8.68 -6.52
C GLU A 183 -24.95 9.87 -7.46
N VAL A 184 -25.44 10.97 -6.90
CA VAL A 184 -25.67 12.21 -7.67
C VAL A 184 -24.57 13.20 -7.32
N VAL A 185 -23.66 13.42 -8.26
CA VAL A 185 -22.57 14.40 -8.14
C VAL A 185 -22.85 15.52 -9.14
N ASP A 186 -22.96 16.76 -8.67
CA ASP A 186 -23.29 17.94 -9.49
C ASP A 186 -24.57 17.81 -10.34
N GLY A 187 -25.55 17.05 -9.83
CA GLY A 187 -26.82 16.81 -10.52
C GLY A 187 -26.77 15.73 -11.61
N GLU A 188 -25.61 15.11 -11.82
CA GLU A 188 -25.44 14.00 -12.75
C GLU A 188 -25.29 12.66 -11.99
N PRO A 189 -25.94 11.58 -12.44
CA PRO A 189 -25.77 10.26 -11.84
C PRO A 189 -24.40 9.69 -12.19
N VAL A 190 -23.58 9.42 -11.17
CA VAL A 190 -22.26 8.78 -11.26
C VAL A 190 -22.28 7.51 -10.43
N VAL A 191 -21.68 6.42 -10.93
CA VAL A 191 -21.55 5.19 -10.14
C VAL A 191 -20.20 5.20 -9.43
N ASP A 192 -20.19 4.97 -8.12
CA ASP A 192 -18.95 4.86 -7.35
C ASP A 192 -18.30 3.49 -7.55
N TYR A 193 -17.31 3.44 -8.44
CA TYR A 193 -16.44 2.29 -8.66
C TYR A 193 -15.08 2.43 -7.94
N GLY A 194 -14.92 3.42 -7.06
CA GLY A 194 -13.66 3.73 -6.40
C GLY A 194 -12.52 3.97 -7.39
N THR A 195 -11.46 3.17 -7.26
CA THR A 195 -10.28 3.22 -8.15
C THR A 195 -10.53 2.58 -9.53
N PHE A 196 -11.59 1.79 -9.68
CA PHE A 196 -11.91 1.06 -10.91
C PHE A 196 -12.66 1.96 -11.90
N ALA A 197 -12.56 1.63 -13.19
CA ALA A 197 -13.47 2.21 -14.18
C ALA A 197 -14.84 1.53 -14.17
N TRP A 198 -14.86 0.26 -13.77
CA TRP A 198 -16.05 -0.58 -13.68
C TRP A 198 -15.72 -1.85 -12.88
N HIS A 199 -16.69 -2.35 -12.12
CA HIS A 199 -16.66 -3.71 -11.58
C HIS A 199 -18.06 -4.34 -11.57
N ASP A 200 -18.11 -5.67 -11.43
CA ASP A 200 -19.37 -6.42 -11.26
C ASP A 200 -20.12 -5.98 -9.99
N GLU A 201 -21.44 -6.12 -9.98
CA GLU A 201 -22.27 -5.82 -8.80
C GLU A 201 -21.83 -6.71 -7.61
N GLY A 202 -21.48 -6.08 -6.49
CA GLY A 202 -21.01 -6.77 -5.29
C GLY A 202 -19.53 -7.20 -5.33
N PHE A 203 -18.77 -6.79 -6.34
CA PHE A 203 -17.31 -6.96 -6.34
C PHE A 203 -16.71 -6.30 -5.10
N SER A 204 -15.72 -6.96 -4.50
CA SER A 204 -14.94 -6.45 -3.40
C SER A 204 -13.49 -6.87 -3.58
N LEU A 205 -12.60 -6.18 -2.89
CA LEU A 205 -11.16 -6.49 -2.86
C LEU A 205 -10.81 -7.64 -1.89
N ARG A 206 -11.80 -8.46 -1.53
CA ARG A 206 -11.61 -9.65 -0.70
C ARG A 206 -11.43 -10.88 -1.59
N ASP A 207 -10.62 -11.81 -1.12
CA ASP A 207 -10.41 -13.13 -1.73
C ASP A 207 -10.00 -13.01 -3.22
N ILE A 208 -9.09 -12.08 -3.54
CA ILE A 208 -8.60 -11.89 -4.91
C ILE A 208 -7.77 -13.10 -5.31
N ASN A 209 -8.11 -13.75 -6.41
CA ASN A 209 -7.46 -14.99 -6.85
C ASN A 209 -7.18 -15.07 -8.35
N GLU A 210 -7.49 -14.02 -9.13
CA GLU A 210 -7.03 -13.88 -10.50
C GLU A 210 -6.60 -12.44 -10.78
N VAL A 211 -5.56 -12.29 -11.61
CA VAL A 211 -5.05 -11.01 -12.10
C VAL A 211 -4.76 -11.10 -13.59
N GLY A 212 -4.88 -9.97 -14.30
CA GLY A 212 -4.54 -9.94 -15.71
C GLY A 212 -4.80 -8.59 -16.37
N VAL A 213 -5.05 -8.63 -17.67
CA VAL A 213 -5.35 -7.48 -18.50
C VAL A 213 -6.59 -7.74 -19.35
N ARG A 214 -7.55 -6.81 -19.30
CA ARG A 214 -8.63 -6.70 -20.28
C ARG A 214 -8.19 -5.79 -21.43
N LEU A 215 -8.18 -6.34 -22.63
CA LEU A 215 -7.93 -5.62 -23.87
C LEU A 215 -9.26 -5.23 -24.50
N VAL A 216 -9.43 -3.97 -24.88
CA VAL A 216 -10.65 -3.47 -25.53
C VAL A 216 -10.28 -2.94 -26.91
N ALA A 217 -10.91 -3.50 -27.96
CA ALA A 217 -10.62 -3.12 -29.34
C ALA A 217 -10.94 -1.64 -29.62
N ASN A 218 -12.03 -1.12 -29.04
CA ASN A 218 -12.38 0.31 -29.04
C ASN A 218 -12.32 0.97 -30.45
N GLY A 219 -12.85 0.32 -31.48
CA GLY A 219 -12.84 0.81 -32.86
C GLY A 219 -11.65 0.34 -33.71
N LYS A 220 -10.70 -0.38 -33.12
CA LYS A 220 -9.58 -1.03 -33.83
C LYS A 220 -10.10 -2.03 -34.85
N ALA A 221 -9.63 -1.93 -36.10
CA ALA A 221 -9.98 -2.90 -37.13
C ALA A 221 -9.54 -4.35 -36.75
N PRO A 222 -10.32 -5.40 -37.06
CA PRO A 222 -9.97 -6.79 -36.71
C PRO A 222 -8.63 -7.25 -37.29
N GLU A 223 -8.20 -6.67 -38.42
CA GLU A 223 -6.95 -6.99 -39.10
C GLU A 223 -5.71 -6.42 -38.38
N VAL A 224 -5.88 -5.46 -37.47
CA VAL A 224 -4.81 -4.99 -36.60
C VAL A 224 -4.60 -6.03 -35.51
N ALA A 225 -3.51 -6.76 -35.65
CA ALA A 225 -3.10 -7.85 -34.78
C ALA A 225 -1.58 -7.86 -34.61
N GLY A 226 -1.13 -8.44 -33.51
CA GLY A 226 0.27 -8.61 -33.16
C GLY A 226 0.39 -9.30 -31.80
N PRO A 227 1.58 -9.80 -31.46
CA PRO A 227 1.81 -10.36 -30.14
C PRO A 227 1.77 -9.25 -29.08
N LEU A 228 1.37 -9.66 -27.88
CA LEU A 228 1.53 -8.92 -26.63
C LEU A 228 2.37 -9.79 -25.70
N TRP A 229 3.33 -9.20 -25.00
CA TRP A 229 4.10 -9.91 -23.98
C TRP A 229 3.72 -9.40 -22.60
N PHE A 230 3.66 -10.30 -21.64
CA PHE A 230 3.32 -10.00 -20.25
C PHE A 230 4.48 -10.44 -19.37
N ASP A 231 4.79 -9.60 -18.41
CA ASP A 231 5.89 -9.81 -17.49
C ASP A 231 5.59 -9.17 -16.12
N ASN A 232 6.33 -9.58 -15.09
CA ASN A 232 6.41 -8.93 -13.78
C ASN A 232 5.03 -8.58 -13.21
N VAL A 233 4.21 -9.61 -13.03
CA VAL A 233 2.93 -9.46 -12.32
C VAL A 233 3.24 -9.30 -10.83
N THR A 234 2.71 -8.25 -10.21
CA THR A 234 2.95 -7.98 -8.80
C THR A 234 1.66 -7.60 -8.09
N LEU A 235 1.37 -8.27 -6.98
CA LEU A 235 0.35 -7.85 -6.01
C LEU A 235 1.05 -7.50 -4.70
N THR A 236 0.92 -6.25 -4.28
CA THR A 236 1.65 -5.67 -3.15
C THR A 236 0.65 -5.17 -2.11
N PRO A 237 0.84 -5.45 -0.80
CA PRO A 237 -0.04 -4.92 0.24
C PRO A 237 -0.08 -3.39 0.28
N SER A 238 -1.09 -2.84 0.95
CA SER A 238 -1.24 -1.40 1.15
C SER A 238 -0.07 -0.82 1.94
N SER A 239 0.33 0.41 1.60
CA SER A 239 1.39 1.16 2.29
C SER A 239 1.06 1.53 3.74
N GLY A 240 -0.12 1.12 4.26
CA GLY A 240 -0.44 1.10 5.70
C GLY A 240 0.06 -0.15 6.44
N ALA A 241 0.70 -1.10 5.75
CA ALA A 241 1.37 -2.26 6.33
C ALA A 241 2.82 -2.31 5.83
N GLY A 242 3.75 -1.75 6.61
CA GLY A 242 5.18 -1.61 6.32
C GLY A 242 5.84 -2.85 5.70
N GLY A 243 5.92 -2.85 4.37
CA GLY A 243 6.65 -3.83 3.59
C GLY A 243 8.06 -3.35 3.28
N PRO A 244 8.99 -4.28 3.06
CA PRO A 244 10.36 -3.93 2.75
C PRO A 244 10.53 -3.28 1.38
N LEU A 245 11.45 -2.31 1.27
CA LEU A 245 11.96 -1.79 0.01
C LEU A 245 12.96 -2.78 -0.58
N VAL A 246 12.66 -3.32 -1.76
CA VAL A 246 13.63 -4.09 -2.57
C VAL A 246 14.48 -3.09 -3.37
N VAL A 247 15.80 -3.24 -3.31
CA VAL A 247 16.75 -2.37 -4.01
C VAL A 247 17.34 -3.10 -5.20
N GLU A 248 16.98 -2.65 -6.40
CA GLU A 248 17.42 -3.23 -7.66
C GLU A 248 18.90 -2.94 -7.93
N ALA A 249 19.58 -3.89 -8.61
CA ALA A 249 21.02 -3.78 -8.87
C ALA A 249 21.39 -2.63 -9.82
N ASP A 250 20.48 -2.24 -10.72
CA ASP A 250 20.66 -1.16 -11.68
C ASP A 250 20.12 0.20 -11.19
N ASP A 251 19.66 0.28 -9.93
CA ASP A 251 19.15 1.52 -9.36
C ASP A 251 20.24 2.61 -9.32
N PRO A 252 19.95 3.84 -9.80
CA PRO A 252 20.91 4.94 -9.78
C PRO A 252 21.36 5.40 -8.39
N GLY A 253 20.69 4.98 -7.31
CA GLY A 253 21.03 5.30 -5.93
C GLY A 253 22.29 4.60 -5.39
N TRP A 254 22.80 3.57 -6.10
CA TRP A 254 24.05 2.91 -5.73
C TRP A 254 25.28 3.83 -5.90
N THR A 255 26.16 3.82 -4.90
CA THR A 255 27.37 4.64 -4.91
C THR A 255 28.52 4.00 -4.17
N VAL A 256 29.74 4.29 -4.64
CA VAL A 256 30.97 3.96 -3.92
C VAL A 256 31.44 5.19 -3.15
N MET A 257 31.77 5.00 -1.87
CA MET A 257 32.25 6.06 -1.00
C MET A 257 33.61 5.76 -0.39
N ASP A 258 34.28 6.83 0.03
CA ASP A 258 35.59 6.80 0.70
C ASP A 258 36.69 6.10 -0.14
N ALA A 259 36.50 6.06 -1.46
CA ALA A 259 37.41 5.45 -2.42
C ALA A 259 38.09 6.47 -3.35
N THR A 260 39.17 6.04 -4.01
CA THR A 260 39.81 6.83 -5.07
C THR A 260 39.01 6.76 -6.36
N ASP A 261 39.10 7.76 -7.23
CA ASP A 261 38.37 7.88 -8.52
C ASP A 261 38.41 6.64 -9.44
N GLY A 262 39.32 5.70 -9.23
CA GLY A 262 39.41 4.44 -9.98
C GLY A 262 38.48 3.32 -9.49
N VAL A 263 37.84 3.46 -8.34
CA VAL A 263 36.87 2.49 -7.80
C VAL A 263 35.47 3.05 -8.01
N THR A 264 34.65 2.33 -8.77
CA THR A 264 33.30 2.76 -9.14
C THR A 264 32.31 1.63 -8.90
N VAL A 265 31.04 1.99 -8.80
CA VAL A 265 29.94 1.01 -8.87
C VAL A 265 30.00 0.32 -10.23
N GLN A 266 29.80 -0.99 -10.23
CA GLN A 266 29.65 -1.80 -11.42
C GLN A 266 28.46 -2.75 -11.22
N THR A 267 27.88 -3.22 -12.31
CA THR A 267 26.74 -4.14 -12.29
C THR A 267 26.97 -5.25 -13.31
N ASP A 268 26.50 -6.45 -12.99
CA ASP A 268 26.37 -7.58 -13.91
C ASP A 268 25.20 -8.47 -13.49
N ASP A 269 25.00 -9.60 -14.17
CA ASP A 269 23.89 -10.54 -13.93
C ASP A 269 23.90 -11.15 -12.51
N THR A 270 24.93 -10.89 -11.69
CA THR A 270 25.00 -11.36 -10.30
C THR A 270 24.67 -10.29 -9.28
N GLY A 271 24.47 -9.03 -9.69
CA GLY A 271 24.09 -7.91 -8.84
C GLY A 271 25.01 -6.69 -8.97
N VAL A 272 25.01 -5.84 -7.94
CA VAL A 272 25.86 -4.64 -7.86
C VAL A 272 27.17 -4.97 -7.15
N TYR A 273 28.29 -4.49 -7.66
CA TYR A 273 29.60 -4.81 -7.10
C TYR A 273 30.61 -3.69 -7.24
N TYR A 274 31.71 -3.83 -6.51
CA TYR A 274 32.89 -2.99 -6.63
C TYR A 274 34.16 -3.78 -6.26
N GLU A 275 35.31 -3.22 -6.63
CA GLU A 275 36.64 -3.80 -6.34
C GLU A 275 37.40 -2.90 -5.36
N PRO A 276 37.20 -3.07 -4.04
CA PRO A 276 37.85 -2.22 -3.05
C PRO A 276 39.36 -2.44 -3.01
N THR A 277 40.10 -1.35 -2.78
CA THR A 277 41.56 -1.32 -2.74
C THR A 277 42.12 -0.93 -1.38
N ALA A 278 41.27 -0.51 -0.44
CA ALA A 278 41.66 -0.08 0.90
C ALA A 278 40.53 -0.35 1.90
N ALA A 279 40.89 -0.44 3.19
CA ALA A 279 39.93 -0.50 4.28
C ALA A 279 39.01 0.74 4.28
N ASP A 280 37.80 0.55 4.80
CA ASP A 280 36.75 1.55 4.99
C ASP A 280 36.14 2.12 3.70
N GLN A 281 36.53 1.61 2.53
CA GLN A 281 35.80 1.84 1.28
C GLN A 281 34.43 1.16 1.34
N LYS A 282 33.45 1.80 0.72
CA LYS A 282 32.03 1.43 0.88
C LYS A 282 31.36 1.25 -0.47
N LEU A 283 30.42 0.32 -0.51
CA LEU A 283 29.38 0.23 -1.54
C LEU A 283 28.04 0.37 -0.80
N VAL A 284 27.33 1.45 -1.09
CA VAL A 284 26.09 1.80 -0.40
C VAL A 284 25.04 2.27 -1.38
N TYR A 285 23.79 2.03 -1.01
CA TYR A 285 22.63 2.66 -1.60
C TYR A 285 22.28 3.93 -0.81
N LEU A 286 21.91 4.99 -1.53
CA LEU A 286 21.38 6.22 -0.94
C LEU A 286 19.86 6.12 -0.83
N LEU A 287 19.38 5.76 0.36
CA LEU A 287 17.96 5.79 0.67
C LEU A 287 17.55 7.24 0.89
N GLU A 288 16.88 7.83 -0.10
CA GLU A 288 16.33 9.18 -0.01
C GLU A 288 15.20 9.23 1.04
N GLY A 289 15.17 10.32 1.81
CA GLY A 289 14.08 10.59 2.74
C GLY A 289 12.82 11.11 2.00
N PRO A 290 11.63 11.01 2.61
CA PRO A 290 11.40 10.62 4.00
C PRO A 290 11.58 9.12 4.26
N ALA A 291 12.42 8.76 5.25
CA ALA A 291 12.69 7.37 5.64
C ALA A 291 13.03 7.20 7.13
N ASP A 292 12.49 6.16 7.78
CA ASP A 292 12.72 5.84 9.20
C ASP A 292 13.15 4.39 9.38
N LEU A 293 14.41 4.24 9.77
CA LEU A 293 15.04 2.94 10.02
C LEU A 293 15.17 2.63 11.52
N VAL A 294 14.54 3.39 12.41
CA VAL A 294 14.60 3.15 13.86
C VAL A 294 13.87 1.86 14.21
N GLY A 295 14.58 0.93 14.85
CA GLY A 295 14.07 -0.42 15.15
C GLY A 295 13.94 -1.31 13.92
N ARG A 296 14.56 -0.92 12.79
CA ARG A 296 14.47 -1.63 11.52
C ARG A 296 15.76 -2.34 11.15
N SER A 297 15.66 -3.18 10.13
CA SER A 297 16.78 -3.93 9.58
C SER A 297 16.86 -3.82 8.07
N PHE A 298 17.99 -4.22 7.51
CA PHE A 298 18.06 -4.60 6.12
C PHE A 298 18.61 -6.00 6.01
N ASP A 299 18.14 -6.71 5.00
CA ASP A 299 18.58 -8.01 4.57
C ASP A 299 19.40 -7.85 3.29
N MET A 300 20.53 -8.53 3.22
CA MET A 300 21.44 -8.44 2.09
C MET A 300 22.08 -9.79 1.84
N THR A 301 22.06 -10.22 0.58
CA THR A 301 22.84 -11.38 0.15
C THR A 301 24.08 -10.90 -0.57
N ILE A 302 25.24 -11.40 -0.18
CA ILE A 302 26.52 -11.02 -0.79
C ILE A 302 27.29 -12.23 -1.30
N THR A 303 28.19 -11.98 -2.25
CA THR A 303 29.20 -12.93 -2.71
C THR A 303 30.55 -12.23 -2.76
N VAL A 304 31.62 -12.98 -2.46
CA VAL A 304 33.00 -12.48 -2.55
C VAL A 304 33.82 -13.37 -3.47
N ASP A 305 34.78 -12.80 -4.18
CA ASP A 305 35.69 -13.58 -5.01
C ASP A 305 36.83 -14.21 -4.20
N GLN A 306 37.64 -15.06 -4.86
CA GLN A 306 38.76 -15.72 -4.20
C GLN A 306 39.84 -14.73 -3.75
N ALA A 307 40.04 -13.61 -4.46
CA ALA A 307 41.03 -12.61 -4.09
C ALA A 307 40.64 -11.87 -2.80
N PHE A 308 39.36 -11.56 -2.61
CA PHE A 308 38.83 -11.02 -1.37
C PHE A 308 38.95 -12.01 -0.23
N LYS A 309 38.59 -13.28 -0.48
CA LYS A 309 38.73 -14.33 0.52
C LYS A 309 40.18 -14.48 0.98
N ASP A 310 41.13 -14.47 0.05
CA ASP A 310 42.57 -14.63 0.32
C ASP A 310 43.20 -13.39 0.99
N SER A 311 42.62 -12.19 0.81
CA SER A 311 43.14 -10.98 1.44
C SER A 311 42.94 -10.98 2.96
N GLY A 312 41.98 -11.78 3.47
CA GLY A 312 41.61 -11.79 4.88
C GLY A 312 40.81 -10.55 5.31
N ALA A 313 40.25 -9.81 4.36
CA ALA A 313 39.38 -8.67 4.64
C ALA A 313 38.04 -9.13 5.23
N ASP A 314 37.52 -8.32 6.15
CA ASP A 314 36.20 -8.52 6.74
C ASP A 314 35.19 -7.56 6.10
N ILE A 315 33.90 -7.87 6.24
CA ILE A 315 32.80 -7.03 5.77
C ILE A 315 32.04 -6.50 6.97
N GLN A 316 31.78 -5.20 6.99
CA GLN A 316 30.96 -4.54 7.99
C GLN A 316 29.74 -3.92 7.29
N PRO A 317 28.57 -4.56 7.41
CA PRO A 317 27.30 -3.94 7.00
C PRO A 317 27.07 -2.66 7.79
N ILE A 318 26.52 -1.63 7.14
CA ILE A 318 26.35 -0.30 7.74
C ILE A 318 24.99 0.32 7.44
N ILE A 319 24.52 1.12 8.39
CA ILE A 319 23.49 2.14 8.23
C ILE A 319 24.14 3.46 8.68
N GLN A 320 24.18 4.49 7.84
CA GLN A 320 24.88 5.73 8.17
C GLN A 320 24.14 6.95 7.61
N GLN A 321 23.88 7.97 8.43
CA GLN A 321 23.36 9.25 7.96
C GLN A 321 24.30 9.84 6.89
N ASN A 322 23.75 10.34 5.78
CA ASN A 322 24.48 11.16 4.81
C ASN A 322 24.26 12.67 5.05
N PHE A 323 23.89 13.02 6.27
CA PHE A 323 23.55 14.37 6.70
C PHE A 323 23.99 14.55 8.16
N GLY A 324 23.86 15.78 8.66
CA GLY A 324 24.15 16.09 10.06
C GLY A 324 25.57 15.66 10.49
N SER A 325 25.64 14.86 11.56
CA SER A 325 26.88 14.36 12.15
C SER A 325 27.43 13.08 11.52
N TYR A 326 26.77 12.53 10.49
CA TYR A 326 27.13 11.24 9.87
C TYR A 326 27.15 10.08 10.87
N THR A 327 26.20 10.10 11.81
CA THR A 327 26.01 9.01 12.79
C THR A 327 25.82 7.70 12.03
N GLY A 328 26.44 6.61 12.50
CA GLY A 328 26.38 5.32 11.84
C GLY A 328 26.22 4.16 12.83
N GLU A 329 25.51 3.14 12.39
CA GLU A 329 25.40 1.84 13.02
C GLU A 329 26.45 0.93 12.39
N PHE A 330 27.33 0.42 13.25
CA PHE A 330 28.51 -0.35 12.86
C PHE A 330 28.58 -1.68 13.63
N GLY A 331 27.53 -2.06 14.35
CA GLY A 331 27.47 -3.26 15.19
C GLY A 331 27.46 -4.56 14.39
N CYS A 332 26.98 -4.53 13.15
CA CYS A 332 26.97 -5.69 12.26
C CYS A 332 28.37 -6.00 11.74
N TYR A 333 28.75 -7.27 11.71
CA TYR A 333 30.09 -7.69 11.30
C TYR A 333 30.11 -9.10 10.73
N VAL A 334 30.72 -9.25 9.56
CA VAL A 334 30.96 -10.53 8.89
C VAL A 334 32.46 -10.72 8.77
N GLY A 335 33.01 -11.55 9.65
CA GLY A 335 34.42 -11.92 9.61
C GLY A 335 34.73 -12.78 8.38
N ASN A 336 35.91 -12.59 7.81
CA ASN A 336 36.39 -13.33 6.64
C ASN A 336 36.23 -14.84 6.82
N GLY A 337 36.45 -15.35 8.03
CA GLY A 337 36.33 -16.77 8.36
C GLY A 337 34.96 -17.39 8.05
N SER A 338 33.88 -16.60 8.03
CA SER A 338 32.52 -17.04 7.71
C SER A 338 32.23 -17.07 6.21
N LEU A 339 33.02 -16.35 5.41
CA LEU A 339 32.81 -16.24 3.96
C LEU A 339 33.41 -17.43 3.21
N THR A 340 32.75 -17.87 2.14
CA THR A 340 33.30 -18.80 1.16
C THR A 340 33.31 -18.13 -0.20
N ALA A 341 34.43 -18.22 -0.93
CA ALA A 341 34.54 -17.55 -2.22
C ALA A 341 33.54 -18.13 -3.23
N GLY A 342 32.80 -17.25 -3.90
CA GLY A 342 31.78 -17.59 -4.90
C GLY A 342 30.45 -18.11 -4.35
N GLU A 343 30.31 -18.24 -3.02
CA GLU A 343 29.08 -18.72 -2.38
C GLU A 343 28.32 -17.55 -1.73
N PRO A 344 26.98 -17.49 -1.89
CA PRO A 344 26.16 -16.48 -1.23
C PRO A 344 26.29 -16.52 0.29
N TYR A 345 26.27 -15.35 0.91
CA TYR A 345 26.22 -15.16 2.35
C TYR A 345 25.14 -14.15 2.70
N GLU A 346 24.20 -14.56 3.54
CA GLU A 346 23.08 -13.73 3.98
C GLU A 346 23.47 -12.90 5.21
N ILE A 347 23.04 -11.65 5.20
CA ILE A 347 23.31 -10.65 6.21
C ILE A 347 21.98 -10.02 6.60
N ASN A 348 21.66 -10.08 7.90
CA ASN A 348 20.64 -9.22 8.48
C ASN A 348 21.34 -8.21 9.40
N CYS A 349 21.06 -6.93 9.22
CA CYS A 349 21.61 -5.87 10.06
C CYS A 349 20.52 -4.91 10.51
N ALA A 350 20.36 -4.77 11.83
CA ALA A 350 19.35 -3.93 12.45
C ALA A 350 19.95 -2.73 13.20
N THR A 351 19.14 -1.69 13.39
CA THR A 351 19.47 -0.53 14.22
C THR A 351 18.29 -0.16 15.11
N GLU A 352 18.58 0.25 16.35
CA GLU A 352 17.60 0.84 17.29
C GLU A 352 17.90 2.33 17.53
N ASN A 353 18.84 2.91 16.78
CA ASN A 353 19.31 4.27 17.03
C ASN A 353 18.36 5.28 16.39
N GLU A 354 17.74 6.10 17.24
CA GLU A 354 16.80 7.18 16.90
C GLU A 354 17.35 8.22 15.91
N ALA A 355 18.67 8.23 15.65
CA ALA A 355 19.29 9.09 14.65
C ALA A 355 18.97 8.69 13.19
N PHE A 356 18.44 7.50 12.91
CA PHE A 356 18.21 7.03 11.54
C PHE A 356 16.83 7.36 10.97
N ILE A 357 16.47 8.63 11.13
CA ILE A 357 15.31 9.27 10.51
C ILE A 357 15.86 10.31 9.53
N ALA A 358 15.51 10.19 8.26
CA ALA A 358 15.83 11.15 7.20
C ALA A 358 14.57 11.88 6.75
N GLU A 359 14.64 13.20 6.72
CA GLU A 359 13.61 14.07 6.17
C GLU A 359 13.72 14.17 4.63
N GLU A 360 12.75 14.80 3.97
CA GLU A 360 12.83 15.12 2.54
C GLU A 360 14.13 15.87 2.20
N GLY A 361 14.80 15.45 1.13
CA GLY A 361 16.09 16.02 0.70
C GLY A 361 17.30 15.58 1.53
N GLN A 362 17.09 14.77 2.57
CA GLN A 362 18.15 14.04 3.27
C GLN A 362 18.23 12.60 2.72
N ASN A 363 19.30 11.88 3.05
CA ASN A 363 19.38 10.46 2.71
C ASN A 363 20.24 9.66 3.71
N ILE A 364 19.92 8.37 3.83
CA ILE A 364 20.65 7.40 4.66
C ILE A 364 21.41 6.47 3.74
N ARG A 365 22.68 6.20 4.08
CA ARG A 365 23.52 5.22 3.41
C ARG A 365 23.22 3.85 4.01
N VAL A 366 22.79 2.91 3.19
CA VAL A 366 22.58 1.51 3.57
C VAL A 366 23.43 0.63 2.68
N GLY A 367 24.22 -0.28 3.25
CA GLY A 367 25.11 -1.11 2.45
C GLY A 367 26.21 -1.77 3.28
N LEU A 368 27.42 -1.81 2.73
CA LEU A 368 28.57 -2.41 3.39
C LEU A 368 29.84 -1.56 3.24
N GLN A 369 30.76 -1.76 4.17
CA GLN A 369 32.14 -1.31 4.08
C GLN A 369 33.09 -2.47 4.33
N VAL A 370 34.26 -2.44 3.71
CA VAL A 370 35.28 -3.48 3.92
C VAL A 370 36.26 -3.06 5.00
N LYS A 371 36.80 -4.03 5.74
CA LYS A 371 37.77 -3.79 6.81
C LYS A 371 39.07 -4.54 6.52
N ASN A 372 40.16 -4.04 7.10
CA ASN A 372 41.52 -4.55 6.92
C ASN A 372 42.06 -4.37 5.49
N GLU A 373 43.24 -4.94 5.22
CA GLU A 373 43.84 -4.94 3.89
C GLU A 373 43.00 -5.82 2.95
N VAL A 374 42.57 -5.25 1.83
CA VAL A 374 41.58 -5.84 0.93
C VAL A 374 42.09 -5.90 -0.50
N ALA A 375 41.68 -6.94 -1.21
CA ALA A 375 41.83 -7.09 -2.66
C ALA A 375 40.58 -7.81 -3.20
N GLY A 376 40.41 -7.84 -4.52
CA GLY A 376 39.31 -8.59 -5.14
C GLY A 376 37.97 -7.85 -5.14
N ARG A 377 36.89 -8.63 -5.30
CA ARG A 377 35.53 -8.15 -5.55
C ARG A 377 34.58 -8.55 -4.43
N VAL A 378 33.67 -7.63 -4.10
CA VAL A 378 32.47 -7.89 -3.29
C VAL A 378 31.26 -7.52 -4.13
N THR A 379 30.29 -8.44 -4.22
CA THR A 379 29.01 -8.25 -4.89
C THR A 379 27.89 -8.28 -3.86
N ILE A 380 26.94 -7.36 -3.95
CA ILE A 380 25.64 -7.42 -3.33
C ILE A 380 24.69 -8.03 -4.36
N ASN A 381 24.26 -9.26 -4.11
CA ASN A 381 23.40 -10.02 -5.01
C ASN A 381 21.95 -9.55 -4.91
N SER A 382 21.50 -9.25 -3.69
CA SER A 382 20.20 -8.66 -3.41
C SER A 382 20.27 -7.83 -2.13
N MET A 383 19.46 -6.78 -2.05
CA MET A 383 19.28 -6.01 -0.82
C MET A 383 17.82 -5.63 -0.65
N GLN A 384 17.35 -5.81 0.56
CA GLN A 384 16.02 -5.51 1.01
C GLN A 384 16.13 -4.67 2.27
N ILE A 385 15.59 -3.45 2.27
CA ILE A 385 15.58 -2.58 3.45
C ILE A 385 14.18 -2.67 4.07
N ASN A 386 14.09 -3.17 5.30
CA ASN A 386 12.83 -3.23 6.02
C ASN A 386 12.49 -1.82 6.50
N ILE A 387 12.04 -0.97 5.59
CA ILE A 387 11.63 0.39 5.92
C ILE A 387 10.24 0.34 6.56
N THR A 388 10.05 1.10 7.62
CA THR A 388 8.94 2.03 7.55
C THR A 388 9.49 3.15 6.70
N THR A 389 8.84 3.52 5.60
CA THR A 389 8.88 4.96 5.30
C THR A 389 8.53 5.58 6.64
N SER A 390 9.38 6.43 7.22
CA SER A 390 8.79 7.38 8.15
C SER A 390 7.66 7.92 7.31
N SER A 391 6.45 7.74 7.79
CA SER A 391 5.54 8.85 7.73
C SER A 391 6.31 10.04 8.33
N GLY A 392 7.19 10.67 7.52
CA GLY A 392 6.89 12.02 7.17
C GLY A 392 5.52 11.89 6.55
N ASP A 393 4.51 12.05 7.40
CA ASP A 393 3.31 12.65 6.92
C ASP A 393 3.76 13.81 6.02
N SER A 394 3.28 13.87 4.81
CA SER A 394 1.85 13.99 4.66
C SER A 394 1.40 13.70 3.24
N GLY A 395 0.62 12.63 3.09
CA GLY A 395 -0.53 12.75 2.21
C GLY A 395 -1.64 13.46 2.99
N PRO A 396 -2.51 14.25 2.35
CA PRO A 396 -3.63 14.87 3.03
C PRO A 396 -4.50 13.78 3.70
N PHE A 397 -4.44 13.66 5.03
CA PHE A 397 -5.39 12.83 5.76
C PHE A 397 -6.74 13.48 5.63
N THR A 398 -7.62 12.87 4.86
CA THR A 398 -8.95 13.40 4.64
C THR A 398 -9.91 12.75 5.63
N LEU A 399 -10.23 13.49 6.68
CA LEU A 399 -11.24 13.13 7.67
C LEU A 399 -12.61 13.53 7.12
N VAL A 400 -13.33 12.55 6.57
CA VAL A 400 -14.69 12.74 6.06
C VAL A 400 -15.71 12.36 7.14
N PRO A 401 -16.66 13.24 7.48
CA PRO A 401 -17.72 12.90 8.41
C PRO A 401 -18.69 11.85 7.85
N THR A 402 -19.06 10.88 8.69
CA THR A 402 -20.10 9.88 8.37
C THR A 402 -21.11 9.80 9.51
N GLN A 403 -22.34 9.36 9.22
CA GLN A 403 -23.37 9.21 10.25
C GLN A 403 -22.95 8.18 11.31
N GLU A 404 -22.28 7.11 10.89
CA GLU A 404 -21.73 6.09 11.80
C GLU A 404 -20.68 6.69 12.74
N ALA A 405 -19.79 7.55 12.22
CA ALA A 405 -18.75 8.19 13.03
C ALA A 405 -19.33 9.23 14.01
N ILE A 406 -20.43 9.92 13.66
CA ILE A 406 -21.18 10.77 14.61
C ILE A 406 -21.84 9.91 15.70
N ASP A 407 -22.52 8.84 15.31
CA ASP A 407 -23.21 7.94 16.24
C ASP A 407 -22.24 7.23 17.21
N ALA A 408 -21.02 6.95 16.73
CA ALA A 408 -19.92 6.40 17.53
C ALA A 408 -19.23 7.44 18.43
N GLY A 409 -19.47 8.74 18.21
CA GLY A 409 -18.83 9.83 18.94
C GLY A 409 -17.42 10.19 18.45
N THR A 410 -17.00 9.63 17.31
CA THR A 410 -15.74 9.98 16.63
C THR A 410 -15.81 11.39 16.04
N TRP A 411 -16.97 11.81 15.53
CA TRP A 411 -17.26 13.22 15.28
C TRP A 411 -18.10 13.78 16.42
N GLY A 412 -17.60 14.83 17.07
CA GLY A 412 -18.21 15.40 18.26
C GLY A 412 -18.05 16.91 18.33
N ASN A 413 -18.61 17.50 19.38
CA ASN A 413 -18.70 18.95 19.50
C ASN A 413 -18.12 19.52 20.81
N ASP A 414 -17.01 18.92 21.30
CA ASP A 414 -16.24 19.00 22.57
C ASP A 414 -16.75 19.81 23.76
N ASN A 415 -17.45 20.89 23.50
CA ASN A 415 -18.15 21.67 24.48
C ASN A 415 -19.29 20.88 25.13
N TRP A 416 -18.93 20.15 26.19
CA TRP A 416 -19.79 19.84 27.33
C TRP A 416 -21.13 19.25 26.89
N GLN A 417 -21.14 17.99 26.45
CA GLN A 417 -22.36 17.23 26.17
C GLN A 417 -23.44 17.53 27.23
N GLY A 418 -24.44 18.35 26.87
CA GLY A 418 -25.50 18.82 27.76
C GLY A 418 -25.59 20.32 28.04
N LEU A 419 -24.72 21.17 27.48
CA LEU A 419 -24.91 22.62 27.45
C LEU A 419 -25.88 23.03 26.33
N GLU A 420 -26.63 24.10 26.53
CA GLU A 420 -27.64 24.58 25.58
C GLU A 420 -26.97 25.11 24.30
N GLY A 421 -25.76 25.63 24.41
CA GLY A 421 -24.97 26.15 23.30
C GLY A 421 -24.03 25.16 22.63
N ALA A 422 -24.22 23.85 22.80
CA ALA A 422 -23.52 22.90 21.93
C ALA A 422 -24.16 22.90 20.52
N PRO A 423 -23.38 22.84 19.42
CA PRO A 423 -23.97 22.74 18.09
C PRO A 423 -24.60 21.35 17.88
N ASP A 424 -25.77 21.26 17.25
CA ASP A 424 -26.30 19.96 16.85
C ASP A 424 -25.55 19.46 15.61
N LEU A 425 -25.12 18.20 15.63
CA LEU A 425 -24.39 17.56 14.55
C LEU A 425 -25.27 16.48 13.90
N SER A 426 -25.35 16.49 12.58
CA SER A 426 -26.05 15.46 11.79
C SER A 426 -25.45 15.37 10.39
N ILE A 427 -25.74 14.31 9.64
CA ILE A 427 -25.44 14.29 8.21
C ILE A 427 -26.57 14.98 7.44
N ASP A 428 -26.21 15.91 6.56
CA ASP A 428 -27.13 16.52 5.62
C ASP A 428 -27.57 15.49 4.58
N GLY A 429 -28.88 15.22 4.50
CA GLY A 429 -29.41 14.15 3.66
C GLY A 429 -29.31 14.38 2.16
N ASP A 430 -29.09 15.63 1.73
CA ASP A 430 -28.97 15.99 0.32
C ASP A 430 -27.52 15.97 -0.16
N THR A 431 -26.56 16.32 0.70
CA THR A 431 -25.13 16.45 0.34
C THR A 431 -24.21 15.42 0.96
N GLY A 432 -24.67 14.63 1.95
CA GLY A 432 -23.83 13.67 2.66
C GLY A 432 -22.76 14.29 3.57
N THR A 433 -22.78 15.60 3.78
CA THR A 433 -21.78 16.35 4.56
C THR A 433 -22.22 16.54 6.02
N LEU A 434 -21.27 16.83 6.91
CA LEU A 434 -21.60 17.12 8.31
C LEU A 434 -22.30 18.46 8.42
N LYS A 435 -23.59 18.41 8.73
CA LYS A 435 -24.39 19.56 9.10
C LYS A 435 -24.09 19.95 10.55
N ILE A 436 -23.60 21.17 10.72
CA ILE A 436 -23.36 21.84 11.99
C ILE A 436 -24.45 22.88 12.16
N ASP A 437 -25.32 22.68 13.15
CA ASP A 437 -26.35 23.63 13.55
C ASP A 437 -25.87 24.38 14.81
N PRO A 438 -25.22 25.55 14.67
CA PRO A 438 -24.44 26.16 15.76
C PRO A 438 -25.27 26.74 16.91
N ASN A 439 -26.60 26.68 16.91
CA ASN A 439 -27.47 27.20 17.98
C ASN A 439 -26.98 28.53 18.63
N TRP A 440 -26.82 29.59 17.84
CA TRP A 440 -26.32 30.89 18.31
C TRP A 440 -27.22 31.60 19.33
N GLN A 441 -28.42 31.08 19.59
CA GLN A 441 -29.36 31.65 20.56
C GLN A 441 -28.95 31.35 22.01
N ALA A 442 -28.20 30.28 22.23
CA ALA A 442 -27.69 29.93 23.55
C ALA A 442 -26.61 30.91 24.02
N THR A 443 -26.72 31.36 25.28
CA THR A 443 -25.86 32.42 25.86
C THR A 443 -24.81 31.90 26.83
N ASP A 444 -24.73 30.58 27.00
CA ASP A 444 -23.77 29.89 27.87
C ASP A 444 -22.35 29.90 27.30
N SER A 445 -22.21 30.07 25.98
CA SER A 445 -20.92 30.25 25.29
C SER A 445 -21.11 31.05 23.99
N ASP A 446 -20.11 31.83 23.59
CA ASP A 446 -19.99 32.40 22.24
C ASP A 446 -19.23 31.47 21.26
N GLU A 447 -18.88 30.27 21.72
CA GLU A 447 -18.03 29.32 21.01
C GLU A 447 -18.79 28.01 20.71
N ARG A 448 -18.59 27.46 19.51
CA ARG A 448 -19.06 26.13 19.08
C ARG A 448 -17.87 25.34 18.58
N THR A 449 -17.55 24.23 19.22
CA THR A 449 -16.44 23.37 18.79
C THR A 449 -16.99 22.17 18.04
N ILE A 450 -16.27 21.74 17.02
CA ILE A 450 -16.54 20.54 16.23
C ILE A 450 -15.19 19.87 16.03
N MET A 451 -15.13 18.56 16.24
CA MET A 451 -13.88 17.83 16.17
C MET A 451 -14.07 16.40 15.69
N TYR A 452 -13.00 15.92 15.08
CA TYR A 452 -12.68 14.52 14.97
C TYR A 452 -11.91 14.06 16.20
N VAL A 453 -12.29 12.91 16.74
CA VAL A 453 -11.66 12.26 17.88
C VAL A 453 -10.95 11.03 17.38
N ALA A 454 -9.64 11.15 17.16
CA ALA A 454 -8.84 10.05 16.67
C ALA A 454 -8.67 8.98 17.77
N ALA A 455 -8.69 7.72 17.36
CA ALA A 455 -8.20 6.62 18.18
C ALA A 455 -6.70 6.80 18.45
N ALA A 456 -6.20 6.09 19.47
CA ALA A 456 -4.77 6.07 19.74
C ALA A 456 -4.03 5.57 18.49
N ASP A 457 -2.99 6.31 18.09
CA ASP A 457 -2.13 6.02 16.94
C ASP A 457 -2.86 6.06 15.58
N GLU A 458 -4.09 6.59 15.52
CA GLU A 458 -4.81 6.78 14.25
C GLU A 458 -4.30 7.97 13.46
N LEU A 459 -4.08 9.09 14.16
CA LEU A 459 -3.42 10.26 13.60
C LEU A 459 -1.94 10.21 13.99
N PRO A 460 -1.06 10.62 13.08
CA PRO A 460 0.36 10.60 13.32
C PRO A 460 0.79 11.83 14.16
N ASP A 461 2.10 12.08 14.27
CA ASP A 461 2.58 13.30 14.93
C ASP A 461 2.21 14.52 14.09
N LEU A 462 1.39 15.40 14.64
CA LEU A 462 0.88 16.58 13.93
C LEU A 462 1.77 17.82 14.14
N GLU A 463 2.99 17.67 14.67
CA GLU A 463 3.97 18.77 14.72
C GLU A 463 4.32 19.27 13.31
N GLY A 464 4.06 20.54 13.03
CA GLY A 464 4.28 21.14 11.71
C GLY A 464 3.15 20.89 10.72
N ALA A 465 2.07 20.21 11.12
CA ALA A 465 1.00 19.85 10.20
C ALA A 465 0.19 21.07 9.73
N THR A 466 -0.20 21.08 8.46
CA THR A 466 -1.18 21.99 7.87
C THR A 466 -2.56 21.38 7.92
N VAL A 467 -3.43 21.92 8.78
CA VAL A 467 -4.82 21.48 8.87
C VAL A 467 -5.67 22.32 7.93
N GLY A 468 -6.26 21.66 6.93
CA GLY A 468 -7.25 22.21 6.02
C GLY A 468 -8.67 21.80 6.38
N PHE A 469 -9.66 22.63 6.03
CA PHE A 469 -11.07 22.28 6.17
C PHE A 469 -11.93 22.96 5.12
N GLU A 470 -12.92 22.22 4.63
CA GLU A 470 -13.86 22.68 3.60
C GLU A 470 -15.25 22.90 4.20
N LEU A 471 -15.69 24.16 4.20
CA LEU A 471 -16.95 24.58 4.78
C LEU A 471 -17.88 25.20 3.75
N TYR A 472 -19.14 24.78 3.75
CA TYR A 472 -20.20 25.55 3.14
C TYR A 472 -20.63 26.65 4.11
N LEU A 473 -20.54 27.90 3.64
CA LEU A 473 -20.93 29.09 4.39
C LEU A 473 -21.91 29.89 3.55
N SER A 474 -23.13 30.05 4.04
CA SER A 474 -24.13 30.85 3.34
C SER A 474 -23.88 32.36 3.46
N ASP A 475 -24.62 33.14 2.67
CA ASP A 475 -24.61 34.61 2.70
C ASP A 475 -24.87 35.17 4.10
N TYR A 476 -25.54 34.41 4.97
CA TYR A 476 -25.77 34.75 6.38
C TYR A 476 -24.45 35.05 7.11
N TYR A 477 -23.45 34.17 6.97
CA TYR A 477 -22.17 34.30 7.69
C TYR A 477 -21.18 35.24 6.99
N LEU A 478 -21.32 35.43 5.69
CA LEU A 478 -20.40 36.24 4.88
C LEU A 478 -20.82 37.71 4.79
N THR A 479 -22.12 37.97 4.65
CA THR A 479 -22.63 39.30 4.31
C THR A 479 -23.62 39.86 5.32
N GLU A 480 -24.55 39.04 5.82
CA GLU A 480 -25.60 39.52 6.73
C GLU A 480 -25.08 39.67 8.16
N ASN A 481 -24.23 38.73 8.59
CA ASN A 481 -23.65 38.68 9.93
C ASN A 481 -22.13 38.36 9.90
N PRO A 482 -21.29 39.27 9.38
CA PRO A 482 -19.85 39.04 9.15
C PRO A 482 -18.98 39.04 10.43
N GLY A 483 -19.53 38.62 11.57
CA GLY A 483 -18.87 38.61 12.87
C GLY A 483 -18.37 37.23 13.32
N MET A 484 -18.71 36.17 12.58
CA MET A 484 -18.20 34.83 12.89
C MET A 484 -16.69 34.76 12.64
N GLN A 485 -15.98 34.02 13.47
CA GLN A 485 -14.60 33.63 13.25
C GLN A 485 -14.48 32.11 13.33
N ILE A 486 -13.56 31.55 12.56
CA ILE A 486 -13.27 30.12 12.53
C ILE A 486 -11.83 29.97 13.03
N GLN A 487 -11.62 29.10 14.00
CA GLN A 487 -10.31 28.82 14.57
C GLN A 487 -10.06 27.32 14.51
N PRO A 488 -9.16 26.83 13.65
CA PRO A 488 -8.76 25.43 13.69
C PRO A 488 -8.01 25.14 14.99
N TYR A 489 -8.02 23.88 15.43
CA TYR A 489 -7.26 23.47 16.59
C TYR A 489 -6.87 21.99 16.56
N ILE A 490 -5.79 21.69 17.27
CA ILE A 490 -5.32 20.34 17.56
C ILE A 490 -5.21 20.21 19.08
N GLN A 491 -5.76 19.15 19.66
CA GLN A 491 -5.79 18.97 21.12
C GLN A 491 -5.64 17.51 21.51
N GLN A 492 -5.02 17.25 22.65
CA GLN A 492 -5.01 15.92 23.27
C GLN A 492 -6.45 15.44 23.55
N ASN A 493 -6.75 14.19 23.23
CA ASN A 493 -8.06 13.57 23.51
C ASN A 493 -8.19 13.09 24.96
N GLU A 494 -7.09 13.00 25.69
CA GLU A 494 -7.06 12.55 27.08
C GLU A 494 -6.04 13.33 27.93
N GLY A 495 -6.02 13.07 29.24
CA GLY A 495 -5.11 13.73 30.17
C GLY A 495 -5.50 15.18 30.45
N SER A 496 -4.59 16.12 30.18
CA SER A 496 -4.78 17.54 30.49
C SER A 496 -5.50 18.36 29.41
N TYR A 497 -5.83 17.74 28.27
CA TYR A 497 -6.42 18.43 27.12
C TYR A 497 -5.58 19.64 26.66
N GLN A 498 -4.25 19.51 26.70
CA GLN A 498 -3.39 20.52 26.10
C GLN A 498 -3.64 20.53 24.60
N GLY A 499 -3.67 21.71 24.01
CA GLY A 499 -3.92 21.86 22.59
C GLY A 499 -3.37 23.18 22.08
N ILE A 500 -3.23 23.24 20.77
CA ILE A 500 -2.86 24.43 20.02
C ILE A 500 -4.06 24.87 19.22
N TYR A 501 -4.28 26.18 19.27
CA TYR A 501 -5.37 26.84 18.58
C TYR A 501 -4.75 27.77 17.56
N GLY A 502 -5.26 27.66 16.33
CA GLY A 502 -4.83 28.48 15.22
C GLY A 502 -5.25 29.94 15.38
N ASP A 503 -5.04 30.70 14.31
CA ASP A 503 -5.49 32.08 14.22
C ASP A 503 -7.00 32.12 14.02
N PHE A 504 -7.60 33.25 14.41
CA PHE A 504 -9.01 33.50 14.11
C PHE A 504 -9.16 33.94 12.65
N LEU A 505 -9.67 33.03 11.83
CA LEU A 505 -9.95 33.26 10.42
C LEU A 505 -11.35 33.86 10.26
N ALA A 506 -11.46 34.95 9.51
CA ALA A 506 -12.77 35.43 9.08
C ALA A 506 -13.31 34.50 7.98
N PRO A 507 -14.62 34.25 7.89
CA PRO A 507 -15.25 33.51 6.79
C PRO A 507 -14.78 33.95 5.39
N SER A 508 -14.58 35.25 5.20
CA SER A 508 -14.11 35.82 3.93
C SER A 508 -12.62 35.58 3.63
N ALA A 509 -11.87 34.94 4.52
CA ALA A 509 -10.45 34.62 4.33
C ALA A 509 -10.24 33.26 3.64
N GLY A 510 -11.28 32.42 3.56
CA GLY A 510 -11.20 31.14 2.87
C GLY A 510 -11.08 31.30 1.37
N GLU A 511 -10.40 30.34 0.74
CA GLU A 511 -10.38 30.18 -0.71
C GLU A 511 -11.79 29.77 -1.17
N ASP A 512 -12.39 30.58 -2.05
CA ASP A 512 -13.71 30.30 -2.63
C ASP A 512 -13.62 29.16 -3.65
N LEU A 513 -14.22 28.02 -3.32
CA LEU A 513 -14.29 26.82 -4.17
C LEU A 513 -15.51 26.84 -5.11
N GLY A 514 -16.39 27.85 -5.00
CA GLY A 514 -17.65 27.93 -5.72
C GLY A 514 -18.84 27.38 -4.93
N ASP A 515 -20.05 27.79 -5.33
CA ASP A 515 -21.33 27.35 -4.77
C ASP A 515 -21.43 27.43 -3.23
N GLY A 516 -20.79 28.45 -2.64
CA GLY A 516 -20.81 28.70 -1.19
C GLY A 516 -19.80 27.87 -0.39
N TRP A 517 -18.93 27.10 -1.04
CA TRP A 517 -17.87 26.33 -0.41
C TRP A 517 -16.57 27.13 -0.29
N TYR A 518 -15.92 27.00 0.86
CA TYR A 518 -14.68 27.69 1.17
C TYR A 518 -13.67 26.72 1.79
N ARG A 519 -12.41 26.75 1.33
CA ARG A 519 -11.28 26.04 1.93
C ARG A 519 -10.49 26.99 2.82
N PHE A 520 -10.13 26.53 4.01
CA PHE A 520 -9.26 27.23 4.93
C PHE A 520 -8.12 26.30 5.32
N GLU A 521 -6.93 26.86 5.53
CA GLU A 521 -5.74 26.09 5.88
C GLU A 521 -4.94 26.84 6.94
N GLN A 522 -4.33 26.08 7.85
CA GLN A 522 -3.40 26.63 8.80
C GLN A 522 -2.36 25.61 9.25
N GLU A 523 -1.10 26.04 9.23
CA GLU A 523 0.05 25.31 9.80
C GLU A 523 0.08 25.44 11.33
N PHE A 524 0.40 24.33 12.01
CA PHE A 524 0.49 24.22 13.46
C PHE A 524 1.90 23.85 13.89
N GLU A 525 2.51 24.66 14.77
CA GLU A 525 3.79 24.37 15.42
C GLU A 525 3.60 24.18 16.94
N GLY A 526 4.39 23.32 17.57
CA GLY A 526 4.41 23.04 19.01
C GLY A 526 3.33 22.07 19.51
N VAL A 527 2.74 21.28 18.62
CA VAL A 527 1.65 20.36 18.89
C VAL A 527 2.08 19.35 19.97
N PRO A 528 1.22 19.05 20.96
CA PRO A 528 1.55 18.08 22.00
C PRO A 528 1.79 16.68 21.40
N THR A 529 3.02 16.17 21.51
CA THR A 529 3.44 14.85 20.99
C THR A 529 2.98 13.66 21.87
N GLU A 530 2.32 13.95 22.99
CA GLU A 530 1.83 12.99 23.99
C GLU A 530 0.50 13.56 24.50
N PRO A 531 -0.59 12.78 24.71
CA PRO A 531 -0.76 11.35 24.45
C PRO A 531 -1.21 11.05 23.01
N THR A 532 -1.09 9.77 22.64
CA THR A 532 -1.29 9.17 21.30
C THR A 532 -2.68 9.33 20.68
N ALA A 533 -3.66 9.88 21.40
CA ALA A 533 -4.98 10.19 20.85
C ALA A 533 -5.13 11.71 20.71
N GLN A 534 -5.21 12.19 19.47
CA GLN A 534 -5.40 13.60 19.15
C GLN A 534 -6.85 13.90 18.70
N ARG A 535 -7.26 15.13 18.89
CA ARG A 535 -8.50 15.71 18.37
C ARG A 535 -8.11 16.81 17.41
N VAL A 536 -8.71 16.79 16.23
CA VAL A 536 -8.52 17.83 15.21
C VAL A 536 -9.88 18.41 14.89
N GLY A 537 -9.99 19.74 14.89
CA GLY A 537 -11.29 20.35 14.79
C GLY A 537 -11.28 21.83 14.48
N ILE A 538 -12.48 22.38 14.45
CA ILE A 538 -12.74 23.81 14.27
C ILE A 538 -13.55 24.33 15.45
N LYS A 539 -13.22 25.56 15.83
CA LYS A 539 -13.95 26.36 16.79
C LYS A 539 -14.57 27.55 16.08
N LEU A 540 -15.88 27.61 16.08
CA LEU A 540 -16.65 28.74 15.56
C LEU A 540 -16.90 29.71 16.70
N GLN A 541 -16.41 30.95 16.56
CA GLN A 541 -16.66 32.01 17.52
C GLN A 541 -17.65 33.02 16.94
N GLY A 542 -18.82 33.12 17.56
CA GLY A 542 -19.91 33.99 17.13
C GLY A 542 -19.81 35.41 17.66
N GLY A 543 -18.62 36.00 17.71
CA GLY A 543 -18.39 37.34 18.30
C GLY A 543 -19.30 38.42 17.71
N GLY A 544 -20.42 38.72 18.39
CA GLY A 544 -21.44 39.67 17.93
C GLY A 544 -22.71 39.04 17.31
N LEU A 545 -22.73 37.73 17.06
CA LEU A 545 -23.93 36.92 16.77
C LEU A 545 -24.78 36.68 18.03
N ALA A 546 -24.19 36.91 19.20
CA ALA A 546 -24.84 36.74 20.50
C ALA A 546 -26.11 37.60 20.58
N THR A 547 -27.25 36.92 20.50
CA THR A 547 -28.63 37.41 20.51
C THR A 547 -29.15 37.93 19.17
N ARG A 548 -29.69 37.04 18.29
CA ARG A 548 -31.12 37.08 17.93
C ARG A 548 -31.65 36.18 16.80
N GLU A 549 -30.89 35.36 16.10
CA GLU A 549 -31.46 34.61 14.96
C GLU A 549 -31.01 33.14 14.96
N GLU A 550 -31.88 32.27 14.44
CA GLU A 550 -31.54 30.89 14.11
C GLU A 550 -30.47 30.96 13.03
N GLY A 551 -29.25 30.52 13.34
CA GLY A 551 -28.16 30.52 12.38
C GLY A 551 -28.47 29.55 11.25
N GLU A 552 -28.04 29.88 10.04
CA GLU A 552 -28.08 28.90 8.96
C GLU A 552 -27.08 27.77 9.23
N PRO A 553 -27.35 26.55 8.75
CA PRO A 553 -26.42 25.45 8.95
C PRO A 553 -25.09 25.73 8.24
N ILE A 554 -24.01 25.30 8.88
CA ILE A 554 -22.69 25.23 8.28
C ILE A 554 -22.46 23.78 7.89
N LEU A 555 -22.00 23.51 6.68
CA LEU A 555 -21.69 22.14 6.28
C LEU A 555 -20.18 21.95 6.28
N LEU A 556 -19.68 20.92 6.93
CA LEU A 556 -18.28 20.49 6.88
C LEU A 556 -18.19 19.26 5.97
N ARG A 557 -17.46 19.41 4.85
CA ARG A 557 -17.24 18.31 3.91
C ARG A 557 -16.12 17.40 4.37
N GLN A 558 -14.99 17.99 4.77
CA GLN A 558 -13.81 17.26 5.20
C GLN A 558 -12.85 18.15 5.99
N ILE A 559 -12.01 17.52 6.81
CA ILE A 559 -10.76 18.09 7.32
C ILE A 559 -9.60 17.39 6.60
N THR A 560 -8.67 18.15 6.04
CA THR A 560 -7.40 17.63 5.52
C THR A 560 -6.28 17.89 6.52
N ILE A 561 -5.33 16.96 6.66
CA ILE A 561 -4.13 17.18 7.46
C ILE A 561 -2.95 16.86 6.56
N GLU A 562 -2.19 17.91 6.25
CA GLU A 562 -0.99 17.90 5.40
C GLU A 562 0.26 18.25 6.20
#